data_AF-A0A940BXK5-F1
#
_entry.id   AF-A0A940BXK5-F1
#
_cell.length_a   1.000
_cell.length_b   1.000
_cell.length_c   1.000
_cell.angle_alpha   90.00
_cell.angle_beta   90.00
_cell.angle_gamma   90.00
#
_symmetry.space_group_name_H-M   'P 1'
#
loop_
_entity.id
_entity.type
_entity.pdbx_description
1 polymer ?
#
loop_
_entity_poly.entity_id
_entity_poly.type
_entity_poly.pdbx_seq_one_letter_code
_entity_poly.pdbx_strand_id
1 'polypeptide(L)'
;LDDMLEDLKKAGVLNFEMEGATLSTLLRLYGKRFGMCAVVVAHRCTGEWNEDPEAEKAACLAGAEAVRILAGWDAAKKASGKKYYFPGL
;
A
#
# COMPACT_ATOMS: atom_id res chain seq x y z
N LEU A 1 15.18 -10.66 18.77
CA LEU A 1 14.91 -9.76 17.62
C LEU A 1 15.47 -10.36 16.34
N ASP A 2 16.67 -10.93 16.38
CA ASP A 2 17.29 -11.58 15.22
C ASP A 2 16.48 -12.77 14.68
N ASP A 3 15.95 -13.63 15.56
CA ASP A 3 15.10 -14.76 15.13
C ASP A 3 13.83 -14.29 14.40
N MET A 4 13.23 -13.19 14.85
CA MET A 4 12.04 -12.61 14.24
C MET A 4 12.33 -12.04 12.84
N LEU A 5 13.48 -11.40 12.64
CA LEU A 5 13.84 -10.85 11.34
C LEU A 5 14.08 -11.96 10.30
N GLU A 6 14.72 -13.06 10.70
CA GLU A 6 14.92 -14.21 9.82
C GLU A 6 13.60 -14.90 9.45
N ASP A 7 12.65 -15.00 10.39
CA ASP A 7 11.32 -15.54 10.09
C ASP A 7 10.55 -14.63 9.12
N LEU A 8 10.60 -13.31 9.30
CA LEU A 8 9.98 -12.34 8.38
C LEU A 8 10.59 -12.44 6.98
N LYS A 9 11.92 -12.61 6.87
CA LYS A 9 12.60 -12.81 5.58
C LYS A 9 12.17 -14.11 4.90
N LYS A 10 12.11 -15.23 5.64
CA LYS A 10 11.63 -16.52 5.10
C LYS A 10 10.17 -16.44 4.64
N ALA A 11 9.36 -15.61 5.29
CA ALA A 11 7.98 -15.34 4.91
C ALA A 11 7.84 -14.37 3.72
N GLY A 12 8.93 -13.80 3.20
CA GLY A 12 8.91 -12.86 2.07
C GLY A 12 8.40 -11.47 2.44
N VAL A 13 8.49 -11.07 3.72
CA VAL A 13 8.08 -9.73 4.17
C VAL A 13 9.08 -8.70 3.63
N LEU A 14 8.55 -7.76 2.83
CA LEU A 14 9.37 -6.73 2.17
C LEU A 14 9.53 -5.45 3.00
N ASN A 15 8.58 -5.17 3.88
CA ASN A 15 8.55 -3.96 4.69
C ASN A 15 7.83 -4.24 6.01
N PHE A 16 8.15 -3.52 7.08
CA PHE A 16 7.45 -3.56 8.35
C PHE A 16 7.21 -2.14 8.86
N GLU A 17 5.98 -1.87 9.27
CA GLU A 17 5.47 -0.58 9.73
C GLU A 17 4.46 -0.82 10.86
N MET A 18 3.75 0.20 11.34
CA MET A 18 2.99 0.11 12.60
C MET A 18 1.47 0.17 12.43
N GLU A 19 0.94 0.64 11.30
CA GLU A 19 -0.46 1.02 11.13
C GLU A 19 -1.25 0.12 10.15
N GLY A 20 -0.58 -0.44 9.15
CA GLY A 20 -1.17 -1.11 8.00
C GLY A 20 -1.95 -2.38 8.38
N ALA A 21 -1.46 -3.16 9.35
CA ALA A 21 -2.18 -4.33 9.87
C ALA A 21 -3.53 -3.94 10.49
N THR A 22 -3.55 -2.87 11.30
CA THR A 22 -4.78 -2.38 11.95
C THR A 22 -5.75 -1.80 10.93
N LEU A 23 -5.28 -0.93 10.04
CA LEU A 23 -6.13 -0.30 9.02
C LEU A 23 -6.72 -1.32 8.04
N SER A 24 -5.92 -2.25 7.54
CA SER A 24 -6.39 -3.30 6.62
C SER A 24 -7.45 -4.19 7.26
N THR A 25 -7.26 -4.55 8.54
CA THR A 25 -8.23 -5.36 9.30
C THR A 25 -9.54 -4.61 9.48
N LEU A 26 -9.50 -3.39 10.05
CA LEU A 26 -10.70 -2.62 10.35
C LEU A 26 -11.48 -2.27 9.08
N LEU A 27 -10.81 -1.78 8.03
CA LEU A 27 -11.49 -1.39 6.79
C LEU A 27 -12.15 -2.57 6.10
N ARG A 28 -11.53 -3.75 6.16
CA ARG A 28 -12.14 -4.97 5.61
C ARG A 28 -13.38 -5.39 6.39
N LEU A 29 -13.38 -5.26 7.73
CA LEU A 29 -14.58 -5.48 8.55
C LEU A 29 -15.71 -4.51 8.20
N TYR A 30 -15.40 -3.26 7.86
CA TYR A 30 -16.37 -2.25 7.42
C TYR A 30 -16.73 -2.31 5.93
N GLY A 31 -16.28 -3.34 5.20
CA GLY A 31 -16.55 -3.49 3.76
C GLY A 31 -15.94 -2.38 2.90
N LYS A 32 -14.85 -1.78 3.35
CA LYS A 32 -14.08 -0.75 2.64
C LYS A 32 -12.84 -1.34 1.98
N ARG A 33 -12.30 -0.61 1.00
CA ARG A 33 -11.03 -0.93 0.34
C ARG A 33 -9.89 -0.27 1.10
N PHE A 34 -8.73 -0.92 1.13
CA PHE A 34 -7.51 -0.40 1.71
C PHE A 34 -6.32 -0.70 0.80
N GLY A 35 -5.34 0.20 0.79
CA GLY A 35 -4.05 0.05 0.14
C GLY A 35 -3.04 0.96 0.85
N MET A 36 -1.76 0.66 0.72
CA MET A 36 -0.68 1.39 1.38
C MET A 36 0.53 1.52 0.46
N CYS A 37 1.13 2.70 0.46
CA CYS A 37 2.43 2.98 -0.14
C CYS A 37 3.32 3.51 0.99
N ALA A 38 4.54 2.97 1.11
CA ALA A 38 5.48 3.36 2.13
C ALA A 38 6.86 3.57 1.51
N VAL A 39 7.61 4.53 2.06
CA VAL A 39 9.02 4.73 1.75
C VAL A 39 9.88 3.88 2.69
N VAL A 40 11.01 3.38 2.19
CA VAL A 40 12.01 2.69 3.01
C VAL A 40 12.97 3.73 3.56
N VAL A 41 12.73 4.17 4.79
CA VAL A 41 13.65 5.11 5.48
C VAL A 41 14.87 4.38 6.03
N ALA A 42 14.70 3.13 6.47
CA ALA A 42 15.78 2.37 7.09
C ALA A 42 15.77 0.91 6.65
N HIS A 43 16.84 0.48 5.99
CA HIS A 43 16.98 -0.87 5.48
C HIS A 43 17.78 -1.74 6.45
N ARG A 44 17.09 -2.59 7.23
CA ARG A 44 17.71 -3.33 8.34
C ARG A 44 18.76 -4.36 7.92
N CYS A 45 18.72 -4.86 6.69
CA CYS A 45 19.72 -5.83 6.24
C CYS A 45 21.04 -5.17 5.81
N THR A 46 21.01 -3.92 5.34
CA THR A 46 22.21 -3.20 4.86
C THR A 46 22.69 -2.14 5.87
N GLY A 47 21.82 -1.73 6.80
CA GLY A 47 22.08 -0.64 7.72
C GLY A 47 21.90 0.75 7.11
N GLU A 48 21.50 0.83 5.84
CA GLU A 48 21.28 2.11 5.16
C GLU A 48 20.10 2.87 5.79
N TRP A 49 20.29 4.17 5.94
CA TRP A 49 19.29 5.11 6.46
C TRP A 49 19.20 6.30 5.52
N ASN A 50 18.00 6.60 5.04
CA ASN A 50 17.73 7.70 4.13
C ASN A 50 16.39 8.37 4.44
N GLU A 51 16.46 9.56 5.03
CA GLU A 51 15.32 10.46 5.23
C GLU A 51 15.28 11.51 4.12
N ASP A 52 14.97 11.09 2.90
CA ASP A 52 14.76 11.99 1.76
C ASP A 52 13.29 12.45 1.71
N PRO A 53 13.00 13.75 1.93
CA PRO A 53 11.63 14.28 1.84
C PRO A 53 10.99 14.07 0.46
N GLU A 54 11.78 13.99 -0.61
CA GLU A 54 11.25 13.72 -1.95
C GLU A 54 10.78 12.27 -2.09
N ALA A 55 11.38 11.32 -1.38
CA ALA A 55 10.94 9.92 -1.37
C ALA A 55 9.59 9.76 -0.64
N GLU A 56 9.41 10.44 0.50
CA GLU A 56 8.11 10.50 1.19
C GLU A 56 7.02 11.13 0.32
N LYS A 57 7.34 12.26 -0.31
CA LYS A 57 6.46 12.94 -1.26
C LYS A 57 6.08 12.04 -2.43
N ALA A 58 7.03 11.27 -2.98
CA ALA A 58 6.77 10.32 -4.06
C ALA A 58 5.80 9.22 -3.61
N ALA A 59 5.94 8.68 -2.39
CA ALA A 59 5.01 7.70 -1.84
C ALA A 59 3.59 8.28 -1.68
N CYS A 60 3.48 9.52 -1.20
CA CYS A 60 2.21 10.25 -1.12
C CYS A 60 1.57 10.45 -2.49
N LEU A 61 2.36 10.88 -3.50
CA LEU A 61 1.89 11.05 -4.87
C LEU A 61 1.42 9.75 -5.50
N ALA A 62 2.14 8.64 -5.27
CA ALA A 62 1.72 7.31 -5.72
C ALA A 62 0.38 6.91 -5.11
N GLY A 63 0.19 7.15 -3.80
CA GLY A 63 -1.10 6.92 -3.14
C GLY A 63 -2.22 7.79 -3.71
N ALA A 64 -1.98 9.08 -3.92
CA ALA A 64 -2.96 10.00 -4.52
C ALA A 64 -3.33 9.61 -5.95
N GLU A 65 -2.35 9.19 -6.76
CA GLU A 65 -2.55 8.74 -8.12
C GLU A 65 -3.35 7.42 -8.16
N ALA A 66 -3.07 6.48 -7.27
CA ALA A 66 -3.88 5.27 -7.13
C ALA A 66 -5.34 5.60 -6.80
N VAL A 67 -5.60 6.56 -5.91
CA VAL A 67 -6.97 7.02 -5.60
C VAL A 67 -7.63 7.64 -6.83
N ARG A 68 -6.92 8.48 -7.58
CA ARG A 68 -7.42 9.10 -8.83
C ARG A 68 -7.83 8.03 -9.85
N ILE A 69 -6.99 7.02 -10.05
CA ILE A 69 -7.25 5.90 -10.96
C ILE A 69 -8.47 5.09 -10.50
N LEU A 70 -8.50 4.68 -9.23
CA LEU A 70 -9.60 3.88 -8.67
C LEU A 70 -10.94 4.61 -8.72
N ALA A 71 -10.94 5.93 -8.47
CA ALA A 71 -12.14 6.76 -8.61
C ALA A 71 -12.63 6.81 -10.06
N GLY A 72 -11.72 6.88 -11.03
CA GLY A 72 -12.05 6.78 -12.46
C GLY A 72 -12.68 5.44 -12.82
N TRP A 73 -12.14 4.33 -12.31
CA TRP A 73 -12.69 2.99 -12.53
C TRP A 73 -14.07 2.82 -11.89
N ASP A 74 -14.28 3.36 -10.69
CA ASP A 74 -15.59 3.34 -10.03
C ASP A 74 -16.63 4.14 -10.83
N ALA A 75 -16.24 5.29 -11.39
CA ALA A 75 -17.10 6.09 -12.25
C ALA A 75 -17.47 5.37 -13.55
N ALA A 76 -16.49 4.78 -14.25
CA ALA A 76 -16.73 4.01 -15.47
C ALA A 76 -17.63 2.79 -15.23
N LYS A 77 -17.39 2.08 -14.12
CA LYS A 77 -18.24 0.97 -13.68
C LYS A 77 -19.68 1.41 -13.40
N LYS A 78 -19.86 2.56 -12.74
CA LYS A 78 -21.18 3.13 -12.47
C LYS A 78 -21.91 3.53 -13.75
N ALA A 79 -21.22 4.17 -14.69
CA ALA A 79 -21.80 4.61 -15.96
C ALA A 79 -22.22 3.44 -16.86
N SER A 80 -21.46 2.34 -16.85
CA SER A 80 -21.72 1.14 -17.65
C SER A 80 -22.68 0.13 -17.00
N GLY A 81 -23.09 0.36 -15.75
CA GLY A 81 -23.95 -0.55 -14.99
C GLY A 81 -23.32 -1.91 -14.67
N LYS A 82 -21.98 -2.03 -14.76
CA LYS A 82 -21.29 -3.30 -14.53
C LYS A 82 -21.00 -3.52 -13.04
N LYS A 83 -20.97 -4.78 -12.63
CA LYS A 83 -20.60 -5.15 -11.24
C LYS A 83 -19.11 -5.03 -10.98
N TYR A 84 -18.29 -5.36 -11.98
CA TYR A 84 -16.83 -5.39 -11.91
C TYR A 84 -16.21 -4.52 -13.00
N TYR A 85 -15.06 -3.89 -12.69
CA TYR A 85 -14.20 -3.23 -13.68
C TYR A 85 -13.33 -4.27 -14.39
N PHE A 86 -13.02 -4.06 -15.67
CA PHE A 86 -12.08 -4.87 -16.45
C PHE A 86 -11.35 -3.99 -17.47
N PRO A 87 -10.14 -4.37 -17.94
CA PRO A 87 -9.45 -3.63 -18.98
C PRO A 87 -10.31 -3.52 -20.25
N GLY A 88 -10.60 -2.29 -20.67
CA GLY A 88 -11.48 -2.00 -21.82
C GLY A 88 -12.94 -1.69 -21.47
N LEU A 89 -13.27 -1.66 -20.17
CA LEU A 89 -14.52 -1.04 -19.70
C LEU A 89 -14.45 0.49 -19.79
#